data_AF-A0A0J8GWY0-F1
#
_entry.id   AF-A0A0J8GWY0-F1
#
_cell.length_a   1.000
_cell.length_b   1.000
_cell.length_c   1.000
_cell.angle_alpha   90.00
_cell.angle_beta   90.00
_cell.angle_gamma   90.00
#
_symmetry.space_group_name_H-M   'P 1'
#
loop_
_entity.id
_entity.type
_entity.pdbx_description
1 polymer ?
#
loop_
_entity_poly.entity_id
_entity_poly.type
_entity_poly.pdbx_seq_one_letter_code
_entity_poly.pdbx_strand_id
1 'polypeptide(L)'
;MKLTIKSTLLLFTVFLNGCASMVDVGLSQAEVPTLENNINRTIIGLTLVKTGNAIENMPISADAEWPKALDAEISEQNRALVDAYLDSDPFVSTNGYSITLQENTLGGYAFASPAKSPLMYQTINKLAVLYGNDVNNWPQIFELDNDFSNYNKFKMGQVKKVQALNSNIYLDLSTAVINLMPVNFQKDLSTLKYDMTKSNNELALLKANESEIEQKLKDKVDAEGNTLADSVLADLKSKMAILEVEISEIDTIATEREDLYLAKLDEAVEVLKADIKLSEEQIGLAKNIKLATKAIKHSAYQAGGAFTLALTNIGTKGCYQNLPKELGTLVQTKLIIPAEKQGLLDERMKRLSLNAVYAVPAIGIGSYYAVKQVLLANKYQEVADVILDADEAQKALEAEQVANSELANKAN
;
A
#
# COMPACT_ATOMS: atom_id res chain seq x y z
N MET A 1 8.79 -20.35 13.70
CA MET A 1 7.64 -19.61 13.13
C MET A 1 6.67 -18.93 14.14
N LYS A 2 6.54 -19.35 15.41
CA LYS A 2 5.69 -18.64 16.40
C LYS A 2 6.18 -17.23 16.80
N LEU A 3 7.44 -16.86 16.49
CA LEU A 3 8.05 -15.61 16.93
C LEU A 3 8.06 -14.52 15.84
N THR A 4 8.24 -14.86 14.56
CA THR A 4 8.44 -13.85 13.48
C THR A 4 7.12 -13.26 12.96
N ILE A 5 6.11 -14.09 12.66
CA ILE A 5 4.78 -13.62 12.25
C ILE A 5 4.10 -12.84 13.39
N LYS A 6 4.28 -13.31 14.64
CA LYS A 6 3.81 -12.54 15.80
C LYS A 6 4.46 -11.18 15.88
N SER A 7 5.76 -11.05 15.62
CA SER A 7 6.48 -9.77 15.73
C SER A 7 6.07 -8.76 14.65
N THR A 8 5.90 -9.19 13.40
CA THR A 8 5.46 -8.30 12.31
C THR A 8 4.01 -7.88 12.45
N LEU A 9 3.13 -8.75 12.97
CA LEU A 9 1.72 -8.43 13.23
C LEU A 9 1.54 -7.57 14.52
N LEU A 10 2.36 -7.79 15.56
CA LEU A 10 2.33 -7.00 16.81
C LEU A 10 2.71 -5.53 16.56
N LEU A 11 3.62 -5.28 15.62
CA LEU A 11 3.96 -3.92 15.19
C LEU A 11 2.71 -3.19 14.68
N PHE A 12 1.81 -3.84 13.93
CA PHE A 12 0.59 -3.21 13.39
C PHE A 12 -0.56 -2.98 14.36
N THR A 13 -0.61 -3.68 15.51
CA THR A 13 -1.57 -3.32 16.58
C THR A 13 -1.33 -1.91 17.15
N VAL A 14 -0.17 -1.29 16.90
CA VAL A 14 0.15 0.09 17.32
C VAL A 14 -0.15 1.13 16.20
N PHE A 15 -0.52 0.71 14.99
CA PHE A 15 -0.54 1.59 13.80
C PHE A 15 -1.92 1.96 13.24
N LEU A 16 -2.98 1.96 14.06
CA LEU A 16 -4.30 2.52 13.68
C LEU A 16 -4.28 4.07 13.66
N ASN A 17 -3.43 4.68 12.83
CA ASN A 17 -3.38 6.12 12.64
C ASN A 17 -4.06 6.51 11.32
N GLY A 18 -5.34 6.87 11.39
CA GLY A 18 -6.13 7.41 10.29
C GLY A 18 -7.63 7.28 10.52
N CYS A 19 -8.40 8.36 10.34
CA CYS A 19 -9.85 8.34 10.58
C CYS A 19 -10.57 7.29 9.72
N ALA A 20 -10.15 7.09 8.46
CA ALA A 20 -10.77 6.11 7.56
C ALA A 20 -10.51 4.65 7.98
N SER A 21 -9.30 4.32 8.43
CA SER A 21 -8.98 2.97 8.92
C SER A 21 -9.65 2.66 10.25
N MET A 22 -9.80 3.65 11.14
CA MET A 22 -10.54 3.48 12.41
C MET A 22 -12.03 3.19 12.21
N VAL A 23 -12.69 3.84 11.24
CA VAL A 23 -14.09 3.55 10.89
C VAL A 23 -14.22 2.11 10.40
N ASP A 24 -13.31 1.66 9.51
CA ASP A 24 -13.32 0.29 8.99
C ASP A 24 -13.05 -0.76 10.10
N VAL A 25 -12.24 -0.46 11.12
CA VAL A 25 -12.07 -1.34 12.31
C VAL A 25 -13.39 -1.54 13.03
N GLY A 26 -14.10 -0.45 13.37
CA GLY A 26 -15.35 -0.52 14.12
C GLY A 26 -16.44 -1.29 13.38
N LEU A 27 -16.58 -1.04 12.07
CA LEU A 27 -17.56 -1.74 11.22
C LEU A 27 -17.21 -3.22 11.05
N SER A 28 -15.93 -3.54 10.87
CA SER A 28 -15.48 -4.92 10.62
C SER A 28 -15.81 -5.92 11.74
N GLN A 29 -16.07 -5.46 12.97
CA GLN A 29 -16.42 -6.34 14.10
C GLN A 29 -17.87 -6.86 14.01
N ALA A 30 -18.78 -6.05 13.47
CA ALA A 30 -20.20 -6.38 13.33
C ALA A 30 -20.58 -6.87 11.91
N GLU A 31 -19.64 -6.79 10.96
CA GLU A 31 -19.90 -7.15 9.55
C GLU A 31 -20.26 -8.63 9.37
N VAL A 32 -21.06 -8.89 8.32
CA VAL A 32 -21.35 -10.23 7.82
C VAL A 32 -20.02 -10.95 7.53
N PRO A 33 -19.79 -12.18 8.04
CA PRO A 33 -18.48 -12.84 8.01
C PRO A 33 -18.16 -13.45 6.64
N THR A 34 -18.16 -12.63 5.59
CA THR A 34 -17.90 -13.03 4.21
C THR A 34 -16.40 -13.05 3.92
N LEU A 35 -15.98 -13.99 3.07
CA LEU A 35 -14.61 -13.98 2.54
C LEU A 35 -14.44 -12.83 1.54
N GLU A 36 -15.47 -12.49 0.76
CA GLU A 36 -15.40 -11.40 -0.22
C GLU A 36 -15.10 -10.04 0.41
N ASN A 37 -15.70 -9.71 1.56
CA ASN A 37 -15.40 -8.45 2.26
C ASN A 37 -13.92 -8.37 2.66
N ASN A 38 -13.36 -9.48 3.12
CA ASN A 38 -11.98 -9.55 3.55
C ASN A 38 -11.01 -9.58 2.35
N ILE A 39 -11.39 -10.21 1.24
CA ILE A 39 -10.69 -10.11 -0.05
C ILE A 39 -10.66 -8.66 -0.53
N ASN A 40 -11.80 -7.96 -0.53
CA ASN A 40 -11.87 -6.56 -0.94
C ASN A 40 -10.99 -5.68 -0.03
N ARG A 41 -10.99 -5.94 1.28
CA ARG A 41 -10.11 -5.27 2.23
C ARG A 41 -8.63 -5.53 1.93
N THR A 42 -8.25 -6.77 1.63
CA THR A 42 -6.90 -7.15 1.19
C THR A 42 -6.50 -6.45 -0.11
N ILE A 43 -7.41 -6.40 -1.09
CA ILE A 43 -7.22 -5.69 -2.36
C ILE A 43 -6.93 -4.21 -2.12
N ILE A 44 -7.68 -3.54 -1.24
CA ILE A 44 -7.45 -2.14 -0.90
C ILE A 44 -6.10 -1.97 -0.20
N GLY A 45 -5.75 -2.86 0.73
CA GLY A 45 -4.42 -2.88 1.34
C GLY A 45 -3.29 -3.00 0.32
N LEU A 46 -3.40 -3.95 -0.63
CA LEU A 46 -2.42 -4.09 -1.71
C LEU A 46 -2.40 -2.88 -2.63
N THR A 47 -3.55 -2.28 -2.94
CA THR A 47 -3.63 -1.09 -3.78
C THR A 47 -2.91 0.09 -3.12
N LEU A 48 -3.01 0.24 -1.80
CA LEU A 48 -2.25 1.25 -1.04
C LEU A 48 -0.74 1.01 -1.11
N VAL A 49 -0.29 -0.25 -0.98
CA VAL A 49 1.12 -0.63 -1.15
C VAL A 49 1.60 -0.31 -2.58
N LYS A 50 0.84 -0.72 -3.60
CA LYS A 50 1.15 -0.46 -5.02
C LYS A 50 1.15 1.04 -5.33
N THR A 51 0.25 1.80 -4.70
CA THR A 51 0.22 3.26 -4.78
C THR A 51 1.48 3.87 -4.17
N GLY A 52 1.95 3.37 -3.02
CA GLY A 52 3.22 3.78 -2.43
C GLY A 52 4.41 3.54 -3.36
N ASN A 53 4.45 2.40 -4.03
CA ASN A 53 5.48 2.10 -5.03
C ASN A 53 5.34 2.96 -6.30
N ALA A 54 4.11 3.24 -6.74
CA ALA A 54 3.88 4.16 -7.85
C ALA A 54 4.36 5.58 -7.53
N ILE A 55 4.16 6.06 -6.29
CA ILE A 55 4.68 7.34 -5.80
C ILE A 55 6.21 7.32 -5.77
N GLU A 56 6.82 6.24 -5.28
CA GLU A 56 8.29 6.09 -5.24
C GLU A 56 8.90 6.19 -6.65
N ASN A 57 8.26 5.58 -7.65
CA ASN A 57 8.71 5.55 -9.03
C ASN A 57 8.19 6.71 -9.90
N MET A 58 7.40 7.63 -9.35
CA MET A 58 6.87 8.75 -10.09
C MET A 58 7.95 9.83 -10.25
N PRO A 59 8.14 10.40 -11.46
CA PRO A 59 9.05 11.51 -11.63
C PRO A 59 8.70 12.68 -10.70
N ILE A 60 9.70 13.41 -10.24
CA ILE A 60 9.51 14.49 -9.28
C ILE A 60 10.45 15.65 -9.61
N SER A 61 9.98 16.87 -9.38
CA SER A 61 10.73 18.11 -9.54
C SER A 61 10.41 19.04 -8.38
N ALA A 62 11.17 20.13 -8.22
CA ALA A 62 10.92 21.11 -7.17
C ALA A 62 9.58 21.86 -7.34
N ASP A 63 9.07 21.94 -8.57
CA ASP A 63 7.82 22.59 -8.94
C ASP A 63 6.68 21.59 -9.26
N ALA A 64 6.86 20.30 -8.95
CA ALA A 64 5.81 19.30 -9.14
C ALA A 64 4.62 19.55 -8.21
N GLU A 65 3.40 19.57 -8.76
CA GLU A 65 2.17 19.80 -7.99
C GLU A 65 1.48 18.51 -7.50
N TRP A 66 1.83 17.36 -8.10
CA TRP A 66 1.19 16.09 -7.74
C TRP A 66 1.39 15.66 -6.27
N PRO A 67 2.53 15.91 -5.59
CA PRO A 67 2.70 15.48 -4.20
C PRO A 67 1.70 16.16 -3.27
N LYS A 68 1.39 17.45 -3.49
CA LYS A 68 0.37 18.19 -2.72
C LYS A 68 -1.03 17.65 -2.96
N ALA A 69 -1.32 17.19 -4.19
CA ALA A 69 -2.62 16.68 -4.57
C ALA A 69 -2.96 15.31 -3.94
N LEU A 70 -1.98 14.56 -3.43
CA LEU A 70 -2.20 13.24 -2.82
C LEU A 70 -3.00 13.28 -1.53
N ASP A 71 -2.84 14.34 -0.74
CA ASP A 71 -3.52 14.55 0.55
C ASP A 71 -4.53 15.72 0.50
N ALA A 72 -4.77 16.29 -0.69
CA ALA A 72 -5.74 17.37 -0.87
C ALA A 72 -7.19 16.86 -0.72
N GLU A 73 -8.11 17.77 -0.39
CA GLU A 73 -9.54 17.46 -0.39
C GLU A 73 -9.99 16.94 -1.77
N ILE A 74 -10.82 15.90 -1.76
CA ILE A 74 -11.31 15.28 -2.98
C ILE A 74 -12.24 16.27 -3.69
N SER A 75 -11.82 16.74 -4.87
CA SER A 75 -12.64 17.60 -5.72
C SER A 75 -13.94 16.90 -6.12
N GLU A 76 -15.00 17.67 -6.39
CA GLU A 76 -16.27 17.13 -6.86
C GLU A 76 -16.12 16.33 -8.17
N GLN A 77 -15.22 16.79 -9.05
CA GLN A 77 -14.90 16.08 -10.29
C GLN A 77 -14.26 14.71 -10.01
N ASN A 78 -13.25 14.66 -9.14
CA ASN A 78 -12.65 13.38 -8.75
C ASN A 78 -13.67 12.50 -8.05
N ARG A 79 -14.57 13.10 -7.27
CA ARG A 79 -15.63 12.36 -6.59
C ARG A 79 -16.53 11.62 -7.59
N ALA A 80 -17.02 12.35 -8.60
CA ALA A 80 -17.83 11.75 -9.67
C ALA A 80 -17.09 10.66 -10.45
N LEU A 81 -15.78 10.86 -10.72
CA LEU A 81 -14.95 9.86 -11.41
C LEU A 81 -14.79 8.56 -10.59
N VAL A 82 -14.49 8.69 -9.30
CA VAL A 82 -14.36 7.55 -8.38
C VAL A 82 -15.70 6.83 -8.24
N ASP A 83 -16.81 7.57 -8.15
CA ASP A 83 -18.14 6.97 -8.07
C ASP A 83 -18.49 6.18 -9.33
N ALA A 84 -18.26 6.75 -10.52
CA ALA A 84 -18.50 6.05 -11.77
C ALA A 84 -17.64 4.78 -11.90
N TYR A 85 -16.37 4.84 -11.51
CA TYR A 85 -15.49 3.67 -11.49
C TYR A 85 -16.00 2.59 -10.53
N LEU A 86 -16.36 2.98 -9.30
CA LEU A 86 -16.90 2.05 -8.30
C LEU A 86 -18.25 1.48 -8.72
N ASP A 87 -19.15 2.26 -9.31
CA ASP A 87 -20.47 1.79 -9.73
C ASP A 87 -20.42 0.80 -10.91
N SER A 88 -19.29 0.78 -11.62
CA SER A 88 -19.00 -0.24 -12.64
C SER A 88 -18.44 -1.55 -12.06
N ASP A 89 -18.00 -1.55 -10.80
CA ASP A 89 -17.43 -2.73 -10.17
C ASP A 89 -18.50 -3.82 -9.92
N PRO A 90 -18.24 -5.10 -10.26
CA PRO A 90 -19.16 -6.22 -10.03
C PRO A 90 -19.64 -6.39 -8.58
N PHE A 91 -18.78 -6.16 -7.58
CA PHE A 91 -19.16 -6.24 -6.18
C PHE A 91 -20.03 -5.04 -5.80
N VAL A 92 -19.56 -3.81 -6.04
CA VAL A 92 -20.27 -2.60 -5.63
C VAL A 92 -21.66 -2.52 -6.26
N SER A 93 -21.75 -2.82 -7.55
CA SER A 93 -23.00 -2.74 -8.32
C SER A 93 -24.04 -3.79 -7.98
N THR A 94 -23.63 -4.91 -7.34
CA THR A 94 -24.54 -6.03 -7.02
C THR A 94 -24.71 -6.27 -5.52
N ASN A 95 -23.87 -5.69 -4.65
CA ASN A 95 -23.87 -5.96 -3.22
C ASN A 95 -25.22 -5.65 -2.54
N GLY A 96 -25.90 -4.59 -2.96
CA GLY A 96 -27.22 -4.22 -2.43
C GLY A 96 -28.29 -5.31 -2.60
N TYR A 97 -28.12 -6.22 -3.56
CA TYR A 97 -29.05 -7.33 -3.79
C TYR A 97 -28.68 -8.59 -3.00
N SER A 98 -27.41 -8.79 -2.69
CA SER A 98 -26.92 -9.99 -1.99
C SER A 98 -26.83 -9.83 -0.47
N ILE A 99 -26.62 -8.60 0.01
CA ILE A 99 -26.19 -8.38 1.40
C ILE A 99 -27.21 -8.86 2.44
N THR A 100 -28.51 -8.69 2.20
CA THR A 100 -29.57 -9.18 3.10
C THR A 100 -29.66 -10.71 3.10
N LEU A 101 -29.46 -11.35 1.95
CA LEU A 101 -29.41 -12.82 1.87
C LEU A 101 -28.19 -13.37 2.62
N GLN A 102 -27.05 -12.69 2.47
CA GLN A 102 -25.82 -13.01 3.18
C GLN A 102 -25.97 -12.83 4.69
N GLU A 103 -26.57 -11.72 5.15
CA GLU A 103 -26.87 -11.50 6.58
C GLU A 103 -27.75 -12.62 7.16
N ASN A 104 -28.84 -12.98 6.48
CA ASN A 104 -29.75 -14.03 6.94
C ASN A 104 -29.11 -15.42 6.98
N THR A 105 -28.12 -15.67 6.11
CA THR A 105 -27.48 -16.99 5.97
C THR A 105 -26.22 -17.14 6.83
N LEU A 106 -25.47 -16.05 7.00
CA LEU A 106 -24.14 -16.03 7.61
C LEU A 106 -24.12 -15.31 8.97
N GLY A 107 -25.16 -14.55 9.29
CA GLY A 107 -25.22 -13.67 10.47
C GLY A 107 -24.46 -12.35 10.27
N GLY A 108 -24.42 -11.52 11.31
CA GLY A 108 -23.80 -10.20 11.27
C GLY A 108 -24.80 -9.09 10.93
N TYR A 109 -24.29 -7.91 10.53
CA TYR A 109 -25.11 -6.74 10.21
C TYR A 109 -24.72 -6.15 8.84
N ALA A 110 -25.66 -6.08 7.89
CA ALA A 110 -25.42 -5.54 6.54
C ALA A 110 -24.89 -4.09 6.54
N PHE A 111 -25.40 -3.24 7.43
CA PHE A 111 -24.96 -1.85 7.57
C PHE A 111 -23.48 -1.70 7.96
N ALA A 112 -22.89 -2.74 8.54
CA ALA A 112 -21.48 -2.78 8.91
C ALA A 112 -20.56 -3.22 7.76
N SER A 113 -21.10 -3.45 6.56
CA SER A 113 -20.37 -3.86 5.36
C SER A 113 -20.69 -2.93 4.16
N PRO A 114 -20.24 -1.66 4.19
CA PRO A 114 -20.50 -0.74 3.10
C PRO A 114 -19.80 -1.20 1.82
N ALA A 115 -20.53 -1.21 0.70
CA ALA A 115 -19.98 -1.53 -0.61
C ALA A 115 -18.85 -0.57 -1.03
N LYS A 116 -18.95 0.69 -0.61
CA LYS A 116 -17.96 1.76 -0.83
C LYS A 116 -17.42 2.22 0.53
N SER A 117 -16.32 1.65 1.03
CA SER A 117 -15.72 2.11 2.29
C SER A 117 -14.98 3.45 2.11
N PRO A 118 -14.85 4.27 3.16
CA PRO A 118 -14.06 5.51 3.09
C PRO A 118 -12.62 5.25 2.63
N LEU A 119 -12.01 4.14 3.08
CA LEU A 119 -10.65 3.79 2.70
C LEU A 119 -10.55 3.40 1.22
N MET A 120 -11.49 2.61 0.71
CA MET A 120 -11.59 2.27 -0.72
C MET A 120 -11.68 3.56 -1.55
N TYR A 121 -12.54 4.48 -1.15
CA TYR A 121 -12.74 5.75 -1.82
C TYR A 121 -11.47 6.60 -1.89
N GLN A 122 -10.81 6.78 -0.74
CA GLN A 122 -9.54 7.53 -0.65
C GLN A 122 -8.43 6.88 -1.49
N THR A 123 -8.36 5.55 -1.48
CA THR A 123 -7.36 4.78 -2.24
C THR A 123 -7.55 4.99 -3.74
N ILE A 124 -8.78 4.92 -4.24
CA ILE A 124 -9.07 5.12 -5.67
C ILE A 124 -8.88 6.58 -6.08
N ASN A 125 -9.20 7.55 -5.21
CA ASN A 125 -8.90 8.96 -5.51
C ASN A 125 -7.40 9.20 -5.72
N LYS A 126 -6.52 8.50 -5.00
CA LYS A 126 -5.07 8.59 -5.25
C LYS A 126 -4.69 8.10 -6.65
N LEU A 127 -5.42 7.13 -7.22
CA LEU A 127 -5.23 6.72 -8.61
C LEU A 127 -5.57 7.86 -9.58
N ALA A 128 -6.65 8.61 -9.35
CA ALA A 128 -6.97 9.80 -10.14
C ALA A 128 -5.84 10.85 -10.10
N VAL A 129 -5.23 11.05 -8.94
CA VAL A 129 -4.10 11.97 -8.77
C VAL A 129 -2.87 11.51 -9.56
N LEU A 130 -2.55 10.21 -9.53
CA LEU A 130 -1.33 9.65 -10.13
C LEU A 130 -1.45 9.36 -11.62
N TYR A 131 -2.61 8.87 -12.08
CA TYR A 131 -2.86 8.41 -13.46
C TYR A 131 -3.71 9.38 -14.29
N GLY A 132 -4.23 10.44 -13.67
CA GLY A 132 -5.06 11.46 -14.32
C GLY A 132 -6.54 11.07 -14.37
N ASN A 133 -7.34 11.84 -15.13
CA ASN A 133 -8.80 11.73 -15.11
C ASN A 133 -9.36 10.68 -16.09
N ASP A 134 -8.53 10.11 -16.96
CA ASP A 134 -8.94 9.05 -17.87
C ASP A 134 -8.82 7.69 -17.15
N VAL A 135 -9.96 7.18 -16.72
CA VAL A 135 -10.11 5.92 -15.97
C VAL A 135 -9.56 4.73 -16.76
N ASN A 136 -9.51 4.80 -18.09
CA ASN A 136 -8.92 3.73 -18.90
C ASN A 136 -7.40 3.61 -18.73
N ASN A 137 -6.74 4.66 -18.24
CA ASN A 137 -5.32 4.66 -17.91
C ASN A 137 -5.05 4.21 -16.47
N TRP A 138 -6.08 3.93 -15.68
CA TRP A 138 -5.91 3.49 -14.30
C TRP A 138 -5.50 2.02 -14.26
N PRO A 139 -4.69 1.63 -13.28
CA PRO A 139 -4.43 0.22 -13.05
C PRO A 139 -5.71 -0.49 -12.62
N GLN A 140 -5.87 -1.73 -13.08
CA GLN A 140 -6.88 -2.61 -12.53
C GLN A 140 -6.47 -3.06 -11.13
N ILE A 141 -7.37 -2.89 -10.15
CA ILE A 141 -7.04 -3.09 -8.72
C ILE A 141 -7.76 -4.27 -8.06
N PHE A 142 -8.88 -4.75 -8.62
CA PHE A 142 -9.75 -5.71 -7.96
C PHE A 142 -9.40 -7.19 -8.16
N GLU A 143 -8.34 -7.48 -8.91
CA GLU A 143 -7.83 -8.86 -9.09
C GLU A 143 -6.54 -9.06 -8.30
N LEU A 144 -6.53 -10.15 -7.52
CA LEU A 144 -5.31 -10.65 -6.93
C LEU A 144 -4.53 -11.43 -7.99
N ASP A 145 -3.23 -11.16 -8.07
CA ASP A 145 -2.38 -11.70 -9.11
C ASP A 145 -1.95 -13.14 -8.76
N ASN A 146 -1.78 -13.99 -9.75
CA ASN A 146 -1.17 -15.30 -9.53
C ASN A 146 0.37 -15.22 -9.48
N ASP A 147 0.94 -14.12 -9.96
CA ASP A 147 2.35 -13.80 -9.85
C ASP A 147 2.59 -12.80 -8.70
N PHE A 148 3.13 -13.33 -7.62
CA PHE A 148 3.43 -12.60 -6.39
C PHE A 148 4.46 -11.48 -6.57
N SER A 149 5.27 -11.51 -7.63
CA SER A 149 6.21 -10.41 -7.94
C SER A 149 5.48 -9.11 -8.34
N ASN A 150 4.18 -9.17 -8.62
CA ASN A 150 3.34 -8.02 -8.94
C ASN A 150 2.54 -7.49 -7.74
N TYR A 151 2.85 -7.91 -6.52
CA TYR A 151 2.09 -7.48 -5.34
C TYR A 151 2.53 -6.10 -4.83
N ASN A 152 3.74 -5.64 -5.19
CA ASN A 152 4.23 -4.30 -4.88
C ASN A 152 4.05 -3.29 -6.02
N LYS A 153 3.66 -3.70 -7.23
CA LYS A 153 3.55 -2.84 -8.40
C LYS A 153 2.24 -3.07 -9.16
N PHE A 154 1.80 -2.07 -9.92
CA PHE A 154 0.69 -2.25 -10.85
C PHE A 154 1.19 -2.91 -12.15
N LYS A 155 0.40 -3.83 -12.71
CA LYS A 155 0.70 -4.47 -14.01
C LYS A 155 0.49 -3.53 -15.20
N MET A 156 -0.46 -2.61 -15.05
CA MET A 156 -0.96 -1.73 -16.10
C MET A 156 -1.15 -0.33 -15.54
N GLY A 157 -1.44 0.61 -16.43
CA GLY A 157 -1.62 2.01 -16.10
C GLY A 157 -0.37 2.84 -16.39
N GLN A 158 -0.59 4.07 -16.81
CA GLN A 158 0.48 5.02 -17.10
C GLN A 158 0.35 6.21 -16.18
N VAL A 159 1.33 6.38 -15.28
CA VAL A 159 1.38 7.57 -14.44
C VAL A 159 1.41 8.82 -15.32
N LYS A 160 0.70 9.86 -14.91
CA LYS A 160 0.64 11.11 -15.65
C LYS A 160 2.05 11.68 -15.78
N LYS A 161 2.33 12.30 -16.93
CA LYS A 161 3.62 12.97 -17.14
C LYS A 161 3.76 14.14 -16.18
N VAL A 162 4.91 14.22 -15.52
CA VAL A 162 5.26 15.37 -14.71
C VAL A 162 5.79 16.48 -15.60
N GLN A 163 5.21 17.66 -15.45
CA GLN A 163 5.71 18.88 -16.08
C GLN A 163 6.54 19.63 -15.04
N ALA A 164 7.74 20.04 -15.43
CA ALA A 164 8.54 21.01 -14.68
C ALA A 164 8.69 22.24 -15.56
N LEU A 165 8.31 23.40 -15.03
CA LEU A 165 8.41 24.68 -15.71
C LEU A 165 9.83 25.22 -15.64
N ASN A 166 10.46 25.12 -14.46
CA ASN A 166 11.75 25.77 -14.18
C ASN A 166 12.78 24.86 -13.48
N SER A 167 12.41 23.62 -13.14
CA SER A 167 13.25 22.74 -12.29
C SER A 167 13.68 21.46 -13.00
N ASN A 168 14.72 20.82 -12.47
CA ASN A 168 15.13 19.51 -12.96
C ASN A 168 14.08 18.45 -12.63
N ILE A 169 13.85 17.53 -13.58
CA ILE A 169 13.01 16.36 -13.38
C ILE A 169 13.92 15.20 -12.98
N TYR A 170 13.67 14.65 -11.80
CA TYR A 170 14.26 13.40 -11.33
C TYR A 170 13.34 12.25 -11.69
N LEU A 171 13.93 11.13 -12.10
CA LEU A 171 13.18 9.97 -12.61
C LEU A 171 12.25 9.35 -11.56
N ASP A 172 12.67 9.38 -10.29
CA ASP A 172 11.98 8.78 -9.17
C ASP A 172 12.37 9.47 -7.85
N LEU A 173 11.68 9.11 -6.77
CA LEU A 173 11.89 9.69 -5.45
C LEU A 173 13.29 9.39 -4.90
N SER A 174 13.83 8.20 -5.16
CA SER A 174 15.15 7.80 -4.67
C SER A 174 16.27 8.61 -5.34
N THR A 175 16.14 8.86 -6.64
CA THR A 175 17.05 9.69 -7.42
C THR A 175 16.99 11.13 -6.94
N ALA A 176 15.80 11.65 -6.65
CA ALA A 176 15.63 12.99 -6.09
C ALA A 176 16.30 13.13 -4.71
N VAL A 177 16.10 12.15 -3.82
CA VAL A 177 16.75 12.11 -2.50
C VAL A 177 18.27 12.04 -2.65
N ILE A 178 18.78 11.17 -3.52
CA ILE A 178 20.22 11.06 -3.80
C ILE A 178 20.78 12.38 -4.34
N ASN A 179 20.04 13.11 -5.18
CA ASN A 179 20.48 14.41 -5.68
C ASN A 179 20.55 15.51 -4.61
N LEU A 180 19.80 15.38 -3.53
CA LEU A 180 19.93 16.25 -2.36
C LEU A 180 21.14 15.89 -1.49
N MET A 181 21.77 14.73 -1.70
CA MET A 181 22.94 14.29 -0.94
C MET A 181 24.23 14.90 -1.49
N PRO A 182 25.28 15.00 -0.65
CA PRO A 182 26.61 15.42 -1.08
C PRO A 182 27.12 14.59 -2.26
N VAL A 183 27.72 15.25 -3.26
CA VAL A 183 28.10 14.64 -4.56
C VAL A 183 28.98 13.39 -4.40
N ASN A 184 29.85 13.36 -3.40
CA ASN A 184 30.73 12.24 -3.10
C ASN A 184 29.99 10.98 -2.59
N PHE A 185 28.72 11.08 -2.18
CA PHE A 185 27.91 9.93 -1.75
C PHE A 185 26.96 9.42 -2.84
N GLN A 186 26.67 10.22 -3.87
CA GLN A 186 25.57 9.93 -4.80
C GLN A 186 25.76 8.62 -5.59
N LYS A 187 27.00 8.33 -6.02
CA LYS A 187 27.34 7.10 -6.75
C LYS A 187 27.18 5.85 -5.89
N ASP A 188 27.67 5.90 -4.66
CA ASP A 188 27.60 4.78 -3.73
C ASP A 188 26.16 4.50 -3.31
N LEU A 189 25.39 5.55 -3.02
CA LEU A 189 23.96 5.45 -2.70
C LEU A 189 23.15 4.84 -3.85
N SER A 190 23.44 5.23 -5.10
CA SER A 190 22.76 4.67 -6.28
C SER A 190 23.03 3.17 -6.43
N THR A 191 24.27 2.74 -6.17
CA THR A 191 24.68 1.32 -6.24
C THR A 191 24.00 0.50 -5.14
N LEU A 192 24.03 0.98 -3.90
CA LEU A 192 23.42 0.30 -2.76
C LEU A 192 21.89 0.22 -2.87
N LYS A 193 21.24 1.26 -3.42
CA LYS A 193 19.79 1.27 -3.69
C LYS A 193 19.41 0.16 -4.67
N TYR A 194 20.20 -0.04 -5.73
CA TYR A 194 19.96 -1.11 -6.70
C TYR A 194 20.03 -2.49 -6.04
N ASP A 195 21.09 -2.76 -5.26
CA ASP A 195 21.28 -4.04 -4.57
C ASP A 195 20.15 -4.33 -3.57
N MET A 196 19.77 -3.32 -2.76
CA MET A 196 18.66 -3.43 -1.81
C MET A 196 17.34 -3.77 -2.52
N THR A 197 17.04 -3.09 -3.62
CA THR A 197 15.79 -3.28 -4.38
C THR A 197 15.72 -4.70 -4.96
N LYS A 198 16.84 -5.22 -5.46
CA LYS A 198 16.93 -6.57 -5.99
C LYS A 198 16.64 -7.63 -4.91
N SER A 199 17.33 -7.59 -3.78
CA SER A 199 17.17 -8.59 -2.72
C SER A 199 15.78 -8.55 -2.05
N ASN A 200 15.19 -7.37 -1.88
CA ASN A 200 13.82 -7.24 -1.36
C ASN A 200 12.76 -7.89 -2.27
N ASN A 201 12.94 -7.82 -3.59
CA ASN A 201 12.02 -8.47 -4.54
C ASN A 201 12.13 -10.01 -4.51
N GLU A 202 13.35 -10.54 -4.36
CA GLU A 202 13.58 -11.99 -4.23
C GLU A 202 12.93 -12.52 -2.94
N LEU A 203 13.10 -11.82 -1.82
CA LEU A 203 12.50 -12.21 -0.53
C LEU A 203 10.97 -12.26 -0.56
N ALA A 204 10.34 -11.25 -1.16
CA ALA A 204 8.90 -11.16 -1.22
C ALA A 204 8.27 -12.32 -2.00
N LEU A 205 8.93 -12.77 -3.07
CA LEU A 205 8.49 -13.93 -3.85
C LEU A 205 8.57 -15.22 -3.03
N LEU A 206 9.59 -15.40 -2.20
CA LEU A 206 9.69 -16.57 -1.32
C LEU A 206 8.62 -16.58 -0.23
N LYS A 207 8.39 -15.44 0.47
CA LYS A 207 7.35 -15.31 1.52
C LYS A 207 5.94 -15.56 0.99
N ALA A 208 5.73 -15.25 -0.29
CA ALA A 208 4.48 -15.55 -0.97
C ALA A 208 4.22 -17.05 -1.09
N ASN A 209 5.22 -17.78 -1.56
CA ASN A 209 5.16 -19.23 -1.73
C ASN A 209 4.96 -19.92 -0.39
N GLU A 210 5.62 -19.46 0.68
CA GLU A 210 5.41 -19.94 2.05
C GLU A 210 3.95 -19.78 2.48
N SER A 211 3.37 -18.60 2.31
CA SER A 211 1.98 -18.31 2.70
C SER A 211 0.97 -19.21 1.98
N GLU A 212 1.20 -19.51 0.70
CA GLU A 212 0.35 -20.41 -0.08
C GLU A 212 0.38 -21.84 0.47
N ILE A 213 1.57 -22.35 0.79
CA ILE A 213 1.74 -23.69 1.35
C ILE A 213 1.14 -23.76 2.77
N GLU A 214 1.28 -22.71 3.58
CA GLU A 214 0.76 -22.66 4.96
C GLU A 214 -0.77 -22.79 4.96
N GLN A 215 -1.42 -22.05 4.06
CA GLN A 215 -2.87 -22.10 3.89
C GLN A 215 -3.34 -23.50 3.46
N LYS A 216 -2.68 -24.11 2.47
CA LYS A 216 -2.98 -25.48 2.02
C LYS A 216 -2.82 -26.52 3.12
N LEU A 217 -1.78 -26.39 3.95
CA LEU A 217 -1.53 -27.28 5.09
C LEU A 217 -2.57 -27.10 6.21
N LYS A 218 -3.06 -25.88 6.43
CA LYS A 218 -4.06 -25.55 7.45
C LYS A 218 -5.44 -26.06 7.06
N ASP A 219 -5.86 -25.80 5.83
CA ASP A 219 -7.20 -26.13 5.36
C ASP A 219 -7.32 -27.60 4.96
N LYS A 220 -6.18 -28.25 4.65
CA LYS A 220 -6.09 -29.63 4.17
C LYS A 220 -6.96 -29.91 2.95
N VAL A 221 -7.25 -28.87 2.18
CA VAL A 221 -8.00 -28.95 0.94
C VAL A 221 -7.22 -28.30 -0.20
N ASP A 222 -7.47 -28.76 -1.42
CA ASP A 222 -6.99 -28.08 -2.63
C ASP A 222 -7.84 -26.82 -2.94
N ALA A 223 -7.53 -26.14 -4.04
CA ALA A 223 -8.25 -24.94 -4.45
C ALA A 223 -9.73 -25.22 -4.80
N GLU A 224 -10.03 -26.48 -5.08
CA GLU A 224 -11.34 -27.01 -5.43
C GLU A 224 -12.11 -27.52 -4.19
N GLY A 225 -11.50 -27.47 -3.00
CA GLY A 225 -12.12 -27.89 -1.74
C GLY A 225 -12.06 -29.40 -1.47
N ASN A 226 -11.33 -30.18 -2.28
CA ASN A 226 -11.13 -31.60 -2.04
C ASN A 226 -10.06 -31.82 -0.98
N THR A 227 -10.26 -32.80 -0.11
CA THR A 227 -9.27 -33.16 0.91
C THR A 227 -7.96 -33.60 0.27
N LEU A 228 -6.85 -32.98 0.69
CA LEU A 228 -5.51 -33.35 0.24
C LEU A 228 -5.13 -34.73 0.76
N ALA A 229 -4.57 -35.57 -0.12
CA ALA A 229 -4.02 -36.86 0.27
C ALA A 229 -2.82 -36.69 1.23
N ASP A 230 -2.62 -37.66 2.12
CA ASP A 230 -1.54 -37.62 3.11
C ASP A 230 -0.14 -37.50 2.48
N SER A 231 0.07 -38.08 1.30
CA SER A 231 1.32 -37.93 0.54
C SER A 231 1.55 -36.49 0.09
N VAL A 232 0.51 -35.78 -0.35
CA VAL A 232 0.57 -34.38 -0.76
C VAL A 232 0.82 -33.49 0.46
N LEU A 233 0.17 -33.78 1.59
CA LEU A 233 0.43 -33.08 2.84
C LEU A 233 1.88 -33.26 3.33
N ALA A 234 2.46 -34.44 3.16
CA ALA A 234 3.87 -34.69 3.48
C ALA A 234 4.82 -33.92 2.54
N ASP A 235 4.52 -33.89 1.24
CA ASP A 235 5.29 -33.14 0.25
C ASP A 235 5.25 -31.63 0.49
N LEU A 236 4.08 -31.09 0.82
CA LEU A 236 3.90 -29.68 1.18
C LEU A 236 4.67 -29.32 2.45
N LYS A 237 4.70 -30.18 3.46
CA LYS A 237 5.53 -29.98 4.67
C LYS A 237 7.03 -29.97 4.35
N SER A 238 7.48 -30.83 3.44
CA SER A 238 8.87 -30.87 2.99
C SER A 238 9.26 -29.58 2.25
N LYS A 239 8.42 -29.14 1.29
CA LYS A 239 8.59 -27.88 0.57
C LYS A 239 8.57 -26.68 1.51
N MET A 240 7.70 -26.68 2.51
CA MET A 240 7.65 -25.65 3.54
C MET A 240 8.98 -25.55 4.29
N ALA A 241 9.54 -26.68 4.74
CA ALA A 241 10.81 -26.69 5.45
C ALA A 241 11.98 -26.16 4.60
N ILE A 242 12.00 -26.46 3.30
CA ILE A 242 13.01 -25.91 2.38
C ILE A 242 12.83 -24.39 2.21
N LEU A 243 11.59 -23.95 1.96
CA LEU A 243 11.26 -22.53 1.81
C LEU A 243 11.57 -21.73 3.09
N GLU A 244 11.30 -22.26 4.27
CA GLU A 244 11.64 -21.61 5.54
C GLU A 244 13.15 -21.33 5.64
N VAL A 245 14.00 -22.23 5.15
CA VAL A 245 15.46 -22.05 5.11
C VAL A 245 15.85 -20.99 4.07
N GLU A 246 15.35 -21.11 2.83
CA GLU A 246 15.64 -20.14 1.75
C GLU A 246 15.18 -18.73 2.12
N ILE A 247 14.00 -18.60 2.75
CA ILE A 247 13.50 -17.33 3.28
C ILE A 247 14.44 -16.78 4.33
N SER A 248 14.90 -17.59 5.28
CA SER A 248 15.81 -17.13 6.33
C SER A 248 17.13 -16.60 5.75
N GLU A 249 17.69 -17.27 4.74
CA GLU A 249 18.93 -16.86 4.08
C GLU A 249 18.75 -15.55 3.30
N ILE A 250 17.71 -15.48 2.47
CA ILE A 250 17.43 -14.28 1.66
C ILE A 250 16.94 -13.10 2.52
N ASP A 251 16.23 -13.34 3.63
CA ASP A 251 15.84 -12.31 4.60
C ASP A 251 17.07 -11.67 5.25
N THR A 252 18.09 -12.48 5.55
CA THR A 252 19.38 -11.99 6.05
C THR A 252 20.06 -11.11 5.01
N ILE A 253 20.20 -11.59 3.77
CA ILE A 253 20.83 -10.82 2.68
C ILE A 253 20.07 -9.52 2.41
N ALA A 254 18.74 -9.57 2.29
CA ALA A 254 17.92 -8.40 2.03
C ALA A 254 18.02 -7.37 3.16
N THR A 255 18.06 -7.83 4.42
CA THR A 255 18.27 -6.97 5.58
C THR A 255 19.66 -6.33 5.56
N GLU A 256 20.72 -7.11 5.31
CA GLU A 256 22.08 -6.56 5.21
C GLU A 256 22.20 -5.50 4.10
N ARG A 257 21.58 -5.72 2.93
CA ARG A 257 21.62 -4.73 1.84
C ARG A 257 20.82 -3.48 2.15
N GLU A 258 19.68 -3.61 2.82
CA GLU A 258 18.93 -2.48 3.32
C GLU A 258 19.74 -1.70 4.36
N ASP A 259 20.30 -2.38 5.35
CA ASP A 259 21.12 -1.77 6.40
C ASP A 259 22.33 -1.02 5.82
N LEU A 260 23.00 -1.57 4.81
CA LEU A 260 24.11 -0.89 4.13
C LEU A 260 23.64 0.38 3.42
N TYR A 261 22.51 0.33 2.72
CA TYR A 261 21.96 1.51 2.05
C TYR A 261 21.52 2.58 3.05
N LEU A 262 20.82 2.18 4.11
CA LEU A 262 20.34 3.08 5.15
C LEU A 262 21.48 3.68 5.97
N ALA A 263 22.50 2.90 6.33
CA ALA A 263 23.69 3.40 6.99
C ALA A 263 24.42 4.42 6.10
N LYS A 264 24.49 4.17 4.78
CA LYS A 264 25.10 5.12 3.86
C LYS A 264 24.29 6.41 3.70
N LEU A 265 22.96 6.32 3.75
CA LEU A 265 22.09 7.50 3.83
C LEU A 265 22.35 8.29 5.11
N ASP A 266 22.47 7.62 6.26
CA ASP A 266 22.73 8.27 7.54
C ASP A 266 24.09 8.99 7.54
N GLU A 267 25.14 8.34 7.01
CA GLU A 267 26.44 8.99 6.80
C GLU A 267 26.32 10.23 5.91
N ALA A 268 25.57 10.13 4.81
CA ALA A 268 25.39 11.23 3.88
C ALA A 268 24.59 12.40 4.50
N VAL A 269 23.60 12.09 5.34
CA VAL A 269 22.79 13.07 6.08
C VAL A 269 23.65 13.84 7.09
N GLU A 270 24.55 13.17 7.82
CA GLU A 270 25.46 13.86 8.74
C GLU A 270 26.39 14.83 8.02
N VAL A 271 26.87 14.46 6.83
CA VAL A 271 27.67 15.36 6.00
C VAL A 271 26.81 16.48 5.41
N LEU A 272 25.57 16.20 4.99
CA LEU A 272 24.63 17.20 4.49
C LEU A 272 24.40 18.30 5.53
N LYS A 273 24.19 17.93 6.80
CA LYS A 273 24.00 18.89 7.91
C LYS A 273 25.15 19.88 8.07
N ALA A 274 26.37 19.49 7.70
CA ALA A 274 27.56 20.32 7.83
C ALA A 274 27.78 21.29 6.65
N ASP A 275 27.24 20.99 5.46
CA ASP A 275 27.43 21.77 4.23
C ASP A 275 26.10 21.88 3.46
N ILE A 276 25.12 22.55 4.08
CA ILE A 276 23.78 22.73 3.49
C ILE A 276 23.85 23.84 2.43
N LYS A 277 23.43 23.49 1.21
CA LYS A 277 23.14 24.46 0.16
C LYS A 277 21.63 24.72 0.10
N LEU A 278 21.24 25.98 0.26
CA LEU A 278 19.84 26.43 0.32
C LEU A 278 19.44 27.17 -0.95
N SER A 279 19.40 26.47 -2.08
CA SER A 279 18.78 27.01 -3.29
C SER A 279 17.26 26.81 -3.27
N GLU A 280 16.50 27.69 -3.94
CA GLU A 280 15.05 27.56 -4.08
C GLU A 280 14.64 26.20 -4.67
N GLU A 281 15.43 25.68 -5.62
CA GLU A 281 15.21 24.37 -6.22
C GLU A 281 15.38 23.25 -5.19
N GLN A 282 16.44 23.27 -4.37
CA GLN A 282 16.65 22.25 -3.33
C GLN A 282 15.55 22.29 -2.27
N ILE A 283 15.14 23.48 -1.85
CA ILE A 283 14.04 23.66 -0.89
C ILE A 283 12.72 23.15 -1.47
N GLY A 284 12.40 23.50 -2.72
CA GLY A 284 11.20 23.03 -3.40
C GLY A 284 11.20 21.51 -3.56
N LEU A 285 12.34 20.93 -3.94
CA LEU A 285 12.49 19.48 -4.07
C LEU A 285 12.32 18.78 -2.71
N ALA A 286 12.94 19.29 -1.65
CA ALA A 286 12.79 18.77 -0.29
C ALA A 286 11.32 18.81 0.18
N LYS A 287 10.58 19.90 -0.08
CA LYS A 287 9.13 19.98 0.21
C LYS A 287 8.34 18.88 -0.50
N ASN A 288 8.60 18.68 -1.78
CA ASN A 288 7.91 17.67 -2.58
C ASN A 288 8.28 16.24 -2.16
N ILE A 289 9.54 15.98 -1.81
CA ILE A 289 9.97 14.70 -1.23
C ILE A 289 9.23 14.45 0.09
N LYS A 290 9.18 15.44 1.01
CA LYS A 290 8.48 15.31 2.30
C LYS A 290 6.99 15.00 2.13
N LEU A 291 6.32 15.63 1.17
CA LEU A 291 4.92 15.35 0.86
C LEU A 291 4.74 13.93 0.29
N ALA A 292 5.59 13.52 -0.66
CA ALA A 292 5.54 12.19 -1.25
C ALA A 292 5.80 11.08 -0.20
N THR A 293 6.83 11.23 0.62
CA THR A 293 7.18 10.25 1.67
C THR A 293 6.11 10.17 2.75
N LYS A 294 5.51 11.31 3.14
CA LYS A 294 4.36 11.33 4.05
C LYS A 294 3.18 10.54 3.48
N ALA A 295 2.86 10.72 2.19
CA ALA A 295 1.78 10.00 1.52
C ALA A 295 2.05 8.49 1.42
N ILE A 296 3.31 8.08 1.12
CA ILE A 296 3.74 6.67 1.15
C ILE A 296 3.53 6.09 2.54
N LYS A 297 4.05 6.75 3.57
CA LYS A 297 3.97 6.31 4.97
C LYS A 297 2.52 6.17 5.44
N HIS A 298 1.67 7.16 5.15
CA HIS A 298 0.26 7.09 5.49
C HIS A 298 -0.44 5.92 4.80
N SER A 299 -0.19 5.72 3.50
CA SER A 299 -0.76 4.61 2.72
C SER A 299 -0.31 3.25 3.26
N ALA A 300 0.96 3.11 3.63
CA ALA A 300 1.52 1.89 4.21
C ALA A 300 0.91 1.56 5.58
N TYR A 301 0.68 2.55 6.45
CA TYR A 301 -0.03 2.32 7.72
C TYR A 301 -1.49 1.90 7.49
N GLN A 302 -2.19 2.56 6.57
CA GLN A 302 -3.55 2.17 6.20
C GLN A 302 -3.62 0.75 5.63
N ALA A 303 -2.63 0.37 4.80
CA ALA A 303 -2.52 -0.99 4.26
C ALA A 303 -2.34 -2.03 5.36
N GLY A 304 -1.41 -1.79 6.29
CA GLY A 304 -1.20 -2.67 7.45
C GLY A 304 -2.44 -2.85 8.32
N GLY A 305 -3.21 -1.77 8.52
CA GLY A 305 -4.52 -1.84 9.18
C GLY A 305 -5.52 -2.73 8.41
N ALA A 306 -5.62 -2.55 7.09
CA ALA A 306 -6.49 -3.37 6.24
C ALA A 306 -6.11 -4.86 6.27
N PHE A 307 -4.81 -5.18 6.16
CA PHE A 307 -4.29 -6.54 6.23
C PHE A 307 -4.56 -7.19 7.59
N THR A 308 -4.29 -6.47 8.69
CA THR A 308 -4.52 -6.97 10.05
C THR A 308 -5.99 -7.31 10.27
N LEU A 309 -6.90 -6.44 9.84
CA LEU A 309 -8.33 -6.67 9.92
C LEU A 309 -8.79 -7.84 9.05
N ALA A 310 -8.34 -7.91 7.80
CA ALA A 310 -8.67 -9.01 6.88
C ALA A 310 -8.22 -10.35 7.46
N LEU A 311 -6.96 -10.45 7.93
CA LEU A 311 -6.42 -11.67 8.51
C LEU A 311 -7.15 -12.06 9.80
N THR A 312 -7.46 -11.10 10.66
CA THR A 312 -8.19 -11.33 11.92
C THR A 312 -9.58 -11.88 11.64
N ASN A 313 -10.32 -11.26 10.72
CA ASN A 313 -11.67 -11.70 10.38
C ASN A 313 -11.66 -13.08 9.71
N ILE A 314 -10.77 -13.30 8.75
CA ILE A 314 -10.57 -14.61 8.12
C ILE A 314 -10.27 -15.68 9.18
N GLY A 315 -9.37 -15.39 10.12
CA GLY A 315 -8.91 -16.33 11.14
C GLY A 315 -9.90 -16.60 12.27
N THR A 316 -10.76 -15.64 12.61
CA THR A 316 -11.64 -15.71 13.80
C THR A 316 -13.12 -15.86 13.49
N LYS A 317 -13.59 -15.42 12.31
CA LYS A 317 -15.01 -15.44 11.93
C LYS A 317 -15.39 -16.57 10.97
N GLY A 318 -14.44 -17.44 10.65
CA GLY A 318 -14.69 -18.62 9.82
C GLY A 318 -15.04 -18.29 8.37
N CYS A 319 -14.49 -17.21 7.80
CA CYS A 319 -14.85 -16.73 6.46
C CYS A 319 -14.63 -17.78 5.35
N TYR A 320 -13.53 -18.56 5.42
CA TYR A 320 -13.31 -19.66 4.46
C TYR A 320 -14.34 -20.79 4.63
N GLN A 321 -14.71 -21.14 5.86
CA GLN A 321 -15.74 -22.15 6.13
C GLN A 321 -17.13 -21.70 5.64
N ASN A 322 -17.35 -20.39 5.61
CA ASN A 322 -18.59 -19.78 5.11
C ASN A 322 -18.62 -19.60 3.59
N LEU A 323 -17.50 -19.72 2.88
CA LEU A 323 -17.42 -19.48 1.43
C LEU A 323 -18.44 -20.28 0.61
N PRO A 324 -18.72 -21.58 0.86
CA PRO A 324 -19.75 -22.29 0.12
C PRO A 324 -21.16 -21.71 0.34
N LYS A 325 -21.47 -21.28 1.56
CA LYS A 325 -22.75 -20.63 1.88
C LYS A 325 -22.83 -19.26 1.22
N GLU A 326 -21.75 -18.49 1.27
CA GLU A 326 -21.64 -17.19 0.62
C GLU A 326 -21.87 -17.30 -0.90
N LEU A 327 -21.19 -18.22 -1.58
CA LEU A 327 -21.43 -18.50 -3.01
C LEU A 327 -22.89 -18.93 -3.26
N GLY A 328 -23.45 -19.76 -2.38
CA GLY A 328 -24.86 -20.14 -2.43
C GLY A 328 -25.83 -18.94 -2.38
N THR A 329 -25.54 -17.95 -1.53
CA THR A 329 -26.34 -16.72 -1.48
C THR A 329 -26.20 -15.86 -2.74
N LEU A 330 -25.02 -15.82 -3.37
CA LEU A 330 -24.82 -15.12 -4.65
C LEU A 330 -25.60 -15.81 -5.78
N VAL A 331 -25.63 -17.14 -5.81
CA VAL A 331 -26.47 -17.90 -6.76
C VAL A 331 -27.96 -17.59 -6.54
N GLN A 332 -28.43 -17.54 -5.30
CA GLN A 332 -29.82 -17.18 -4.99
C GLN A 332 -30.14 -15.73 -5.39
N THR A 333 -29.16 -14.82 -5.29
CA THR A 333 -29.32 -13.41 -5.68
C THR A 333 -29.70 -13.26 -7.16
N LYS A 334 -29.31 -14.22 -8.03
CA LYS A 334 -29.72 -14.23 -9.45
C LYS A 334 -31.23 -14.21 -9.66
N LEU A 335 -32.01 -14.71 -8.70
CA LEU A 335 -33.47 -14.77 -8.77
C LEU A 335 -34.15 -13.42 -8.53
N ILE A 336 -33.45 -12.48 -7.90
CA ILE A 336 -34.01 -11.19 -7.47
C ILE A 336 -33.31 -9.98 -8.09
N ILE A 337 -32.12 -10.16 -8.68
CA ILE A 337 -31.37 -9.10 -9.33
C ILE A 337 -31.93 -8.78 -10.73
N PRO A 338 -31.94 -7.52 -11.18
CA PRO A 338 -32.32 -7.17 -12.55
C PRO A 338 -31.50 -7.91 -13.61
N ALA A 339 -32.13 -8.25 -14.74
CA ALA A 339 -31.54 -9.08 -15.79
C ALA A 339 -30.23 -8.47 -16.34
N GLU A 340 -30.19 -7.14 -16.49
CA GLU A 340 -29.04 -6.38 -16.96
C GLU A 340 -27.84 -6.40 -16.00
N LYS A 341 -28.04 -6.81 -14.73
CA LYS A 341 -26.99 -6.93 -13.72
C LYS A 341 -26.54 -8.37 -13.46
N GLN A 342 -27.19 -9.38 -14.09
CA GLN A 342 -26.82 -10.78 -13.89
C GLN A 342 -25.39 -11.08 -14.37
N GLY A 343 -24.94 -10.48 -15.48
CA GLY A 343 -23.57 -10.63 -15.96
C GLY A 343 -22.53 -10.13 -14.95
N LEU A 344 -22.79 -8.99 -14.30
CA LEU A 344 -21.92 -8.46 -13.25
C LEU A 344 -21.91 -9.37 -12.01
N LEU A 345 -23.02 -10.00 -11.67
CA LEU A 345 -23.07 -10.97 -10.57
C LEU A 345 -22.24 -12.23 -10.88
N ASP A 346 -22.24 -12.68 -12.13
CA ASP A 346 -21.39 -13.79 -12.59
C ASP A 346 -19.90 -13.45 -12.53
N GLU A 347 -19.53 -12.24 -12.95
CA GLU A 347 -18.17 -11.73 -12.84
C GLU A 347 -17.72 -11.64 -11.37
N ARG A 348 -18.58 -11.14 -10.49
CA ARG A 348 -18.34 -11.08 -9.04
C ARG A 348 -18.07 -12.47 -8.47
N MET A 349 -18.91 -13.46 -8.78
CA MET A 349 -18.73 -14.84 -8.31
C MET A 349 -17.40 -15.43 -8.79
N LYS A 350 -17.06 -15.25 -10.08
CA LYS A 350 -15.79 -15.73 -10.65
C LYS A 350 -14.59 -15.08 -9.95
N ARG A 351 -14.65 -13.77 -9.72
CA ARG A 351 -13.61 -13.01 -9.02
C ARG A 351 -13.44 -13.47 -7.58
N LEU A 352 -14.53 -13.71 -6.85
CA LEU A 352 -14.50 -14.25 -5.49
C LEU A 352 -13.76 -15.59 -5.45
N SER A 353 -14.11 -16.53 -6.34
CA SER A 353 -13.45 -17.83 -6.41
C SER A 353 -11.95 -17.73 -6.72
N LEU A 354 -11.56 -16.86 -7.66
CA LEU A 354 -10.15 -16.66 -8.02
C LEU A 354 -9.37 -16.01 -6.86
N ASN A 355 -9.88 -14.92 -6.29
CA ASN A 355 -9.20 -14.17 -5.24
C ASN A 355 -9.15 -14.93 -3.91
N ALA A 356 -10.08 -15.86 -3.64
CA ALA A 356 -10.11 -16.65 -2.42
C ALA A 356 -8.80 -17.43 -2.18
N VAL A 357 -8.18 -17.93 -3.26
CA VAL A 357 -6.91 -18.68 -3.19
C VAL A 357 -5.74 -17.78 -2.76
N TYR A 358 -5.79 -16.50 -3.15
CA TYR A 358 -4.64 -15.59 -3.04
C TYR A 358 -4.76 -14.56 -1.91
N ALA A 359 -5.89 -14.53 -1.19
CA ALA A 359 -6.17 -13.53 -0.16
C ALA A 359 -5.13 -13.54 0.98
N VAL A 360 -4.80 -14.71 1.53
CA VAL A 360 -3.85 -14.83 2.65
C VAL A 360 -2.40 -14.53 2.21
N PRO A 361 -1.89 -15.08 1.09
CA PRO A 361 -0.59 -14.67 0.55
C PRO A 361 -0.48 -13.16 0.32
N ALA A 362 -1.55 -12.54 -0.20
CA ALA A 362 -1.62 -11.10 -0.42
C ALA A 362 -1.48 -10.27 0.85
N ILE A 363 -2.10 -10.71 1.95
CA ILE A 363 -1.93 -10.09 3.26
C ILE A 363 -0.47 -10.17 3.72
N GLY A 364 0.16 -11.35 3.62
CA GLY A 364 1.54 -11.57 4.07
C GLY A 364 2.55 -10.69 3.34
N ILE A 365 2.57 -10.79 2.01
CA ILE A 365 3.50 -10.04 1.15
C ILE A 365 3.21 -8.53 1.22
N GLY A 366 1.93 -8.15 1.18
CA GLY A 366 1.52 -6.76 1.29
C GLY A 366 1.95 -6.13 2.61
N SER A 367 1.82 -6.86 3.73
CA SER A 367 2.28 -6.39 5.04
C SER A 367 3.80 -6.21 5.09
N TYR A 368 4.55 -7.13 4.49
CA TYR A 368 6.01 -6.99 4.37
C TYR A 368 6.40 -5.71 3.61
N TYR A 369 5.78 -5.46 2.45
CA TYR A 369 6.07 -4.23 1.68
C TYR A 369 5.60 -2.96 2.37
N ALA A 370 4.49 -2.99 3.11
CA ALA A 370 4.03 -1.85 3.89
C ALA A 370 5.09 -1.44 4.94
N VAL A 371 5.68 -2.40 5.66
CA VAL A 371 6.77 -2.11 6.63
C VAL A 371 7.98 -1.49 5.93
N LYS A 372 8.41 -2.08 4.81
CA LYS A 372 9.57 -1.59 4.03
C LYS A 372 9.34 -0.16 3.52
N GLN A 373 8.13 0.14 3.04
CA GLN A 373 7.76 1.49 2.62
C GLN A 373 7.81 2.51 3.77
N VAL A 374 7.38 2.15 4.98
CA VAL A 374 7.48 3.04 6.15
C VAL A 374 8.95 3.35 6.49
N LEU A 375 9.80 2.32 6.55
CA LEU A 375 11.22 2.47 6.89
C LEU A 375 11.93 3.39 5.89
N LEU A 376 11.78 3.11 4.60
CA LEU A 376 12.40 3.90 3.55
C LEU A 376 11.85 5.33 3.50
N ALA A 377 10.54 5.50 3.62
CA ALA A 377 9.90 6.81 3.62
C ALA A 377 10.38 7.68 4.79
N ASN A 378 10.58 7.11 5.98
CA ASN A 378 11.15 7.84 7.11
C ASN A 378 12.56 8.35 6.79
N LYS A 379 13.42 7.50 6.22
CA LYS A 379 14.80 7.85 5.86
C LYS A 379 14.87 8.94 4.78
N TYR A 380 13.99 8.87 3.79
CA TYR A 380 13.87 9.93 2.77
C TYR A 380 13.29 11.23 3.33
N GLN A 381 12.39 11.13 4.31
CA GLN A 381 11.85 12.30 5.00
C GLN A 381 12.93 12.98 5.86
N GLU A 382 13.80 12.22 6.55
CA GLU A 382 14.93 12.76 7.33
C GLU A 382 15.83 13.66 6.47
N VAL A 383 16.15 13.22 5.25
CA VAL A 383 16.90 14.01 4.26
C VAL A 383 16.21 15.33 3.94
N ALA A 384 14.91 15.28 3.64
CA ALA A 384 14.13 16.47 3.31
C ALA A 384 14.02 17.42 4.51
N ASP A 385 13.79 16.88 5.71
CA ASP A 385 13.65 17.64 6.95
C ASP A 385 14.92 18.43 7.26
N VAL A 386 16.12 17.86 7.08
CA VAL A 386 17.40 18.59 7.26
C VAL A 386 17.48 19.87 6.40
N ILE A 387 17.02 19.82 5.15
CA ILE A 387 17.07 20.98 4.25
C ILE A 387 16.00 22.00 4.63
N LEU A 388 14.80 21.54 5.00
CA LEU A 388 13.69 22.42 5.36
C LEU A 388 13.92 23.11 6.70
N ASP A 389 14.47 22.41 7.68
CA ASP A 389 14.82 22.98 8.98
C ASP A 389 15.90 24.06 8.83
N ALA A 390 16.85 23.87 7.90
CA ALA A 390 17.87 24.86 7.58
C ALA A 390 17.30 26.10 6.87
N ASP A 391 16.34 25.92 5.94
CA ASP A 391 15.59 27.04 5.31
C ASP A 391 14.81 27.84 6.36
N GLU A 392 14.12 27.16 7.29
CA GLU A 392 13.39 27.80 8.38
C GLU A 392 14.33 28.58 9.31
N ALA A 393 15.49 28.01 9.66
CA ALA A 393 16.49 28.69 10.49
C ALA A 393 17.09 29.93 9.79
N GLN A 394 17.39 29.84 8.49
CA GLN A 394 17.90 30.99 7.73
C GLN A 394 16.86 32.13 7.68
N LYS A 395 15.59 31.80 7.39
CA LYS A 395 14.51 32.79 7.36
C LYS A 395 14.27 33.46 8.71
N ALA A 396 14.40 32.71 9.80
CA ALA A 396 14.29 33.26 11.15
C ALA A 396 15.42 34.28 11.45
N LEU A 397 16.66 33.96 11.07
CA LEU A 397 17.80 34.86 11.22
C LEU A 397 17.66 36.13 10.37
N GLU A 398 17.22 36.00 9.12
CA GLU A 398 16.97 37.15 8.23
C GLU A 398 15.86 38.05 8.78
N ALA A 399 14.77 37.47 9.29
CA ALA A 399 13.68 38.23 9.92
C ALA A 399 14.16 38.99 11.18
N GLU A 400 15.01 38.38 11.99
CA GLU A 400 15.60 39.03 13.18
C GLU A 400 16.52 40.19 12.77
N GLN A 401 17.36 40.01 11.75
CA GLN A 401 18.23 41.08 11.22
C GLN A 401 17.42 42.26 10.67
N VAL A 402 16.34 41.99 9.93
CA VAL A 402 15.44 43.03 9.43
C VAL A 402 14.79 43.78 10.59
N ALA A 403 14.22 43.08 11.57
CA ALA A 403 13.61 43.70 12.74
C ALA A 403 14.59 44.57 13.55
N ASN A 404 15.82 44.09 13.74
CA ASN A 404 16.87 44.86 14.43
C ASN A 404 17.30 46.10 13.63
N SER A 405 17.36 46.02 12.30
CA SER A 405 17.67 47.16 11.44
C SER A 405 16.56 48.24 11.45
N GLU A 406 15.30 47.83 11.50
CA GLU A 406 14.15 48.74 11.60
C GLU A 406 14.09 49.45 12.96
N LEU A 407 14.43 48.74 14.05
CA LEU A 407 14.54 49.34 15.39
C LEU A 407 15.69 50.35 15.47
N ALA A 408 16.85 50.04 14.89
CA ALA A 408 17.98 50.96 14.82
C ALA A 408 17.66 52.23 14.01
N ASN A 409 16.91 52.10 12.91
CA ASN A 409 16.48 53.23 12.09
C ASN A 409 15.40 54.10 12.74
N LYS A 410 14.60 53.57 13.67
CA LYS A 410 13.63 54.35 14.46
C LYS A 410 14.25 55.05 15.68
N ALA A 411 15.44 54.64 16.09
CA ALA A 411 16.17 55.23 17.22
C ALA A 411 17.06 56.42 16.83
N ASN A 412 17.33 56.58 15.52
CA ASN A 412 17.99 57.75 14.91
C ASN A 412 16.94 58.71 14.33
#